data_AF-A0A2T4UHT2-F1
#
_entry.id   AF-A0A2T4UHT2-F1
#
_cell.length_a   1.000
_cell.length_b   1.000
_cell.length_c   1.000
_cell.angle_alpha   90.00
_cell.angle_beta   90.00
_cell.angle_gamma   90.00
#
_symmetry.space_group_name_H-M   'P 1'
#
loop_
_entity.id
_entity.type
_entity.pdbx_description
1 polymer ?
#
loop_
_entity_poly.entity_id
_entity_poly.type
_entity_poly.pdbx_seq_one_letter_code
_entity_poly.pdbx_strand_id
1 'polypeptide(L)'
;MSVTRTSTLIAGALAAGLALAPAASAQSTSSKLDISGGGTTLKLDSGTAKALKSLGVSVAPTGRATAGSAGVRFPITGGELDPASAAGVIRHTGGLRLSAGRTRVTLSDFTVAVNKAPTMSARVNGGKRLGALVPVVGKARITRSGLGVTVSRIDIHLSTKGAAALNKTFGVKAFKPRLKLGTATVATSLAEVRFTGGQTALALDPGAVSALTSLGVAPGIVGPAVANPDGSLGFPITGGGVNAKTLAGQIPHSGGISLTKGGTVVRLTDFNIDTRKAELTAAINGGTRAAILSLDLSAPKVDVSGRTVSVGNVTGKLTQGAADALNAAFGTAAFTAGLTLGVATVKGEIA
;
A
#
# COMPACT_ATOMS: atom_id res chain seq x y z
N MET A 1 31.11 31.71 69.95
CA MET A 1 30.76 32.12 68.58
C MET A 1 30.99 30.93 67.66
N SER A 2 29.99 30.66 66.83
CA SER A 2 29.75 29.53 65.90
C SER A 2 31.00 29.02 65.15
N VAL A 3 31.10 27.78 64.67
CA VAL A 3 30.14 27.00 63.87
C VAL A 3 30.50 25.49 63.91
N THR A 4 29.48 24.66 64.11
CA THR A 4 29.42 23.21 63.89
C THR A 4 29.54 22.84 62.40
N ARG A 5 30.40 21.89 62.02
CA ARG A 5 30.20 21.08 60.80
C ARG A 5 30.56 19.62 61.03
N THR A 6 29.50 18.81 60.93
CA THR A 6 29.42 17.36 61.06
C THR A 6 29.96 16.66 59.81
N SER A 7 30.72 15.59 60.04
CA SER A 7 31.29 14.69 59.04
C SER A 7 30.23 13.89 58.30
N THR A 8 30.41 13.63 57.01
CA THR A 8 29.68 12.57 56.30
C THR A 8 30.63 11.83 55.36
N LEU A 9 30.70 10.51 55.58
CA LEU A 9 31.51 9.52 54.89
C LEU A 9 31.09 9.39 53.42
N ILE A 10 32.08 9.37 52.52
CA ILE A 10 31.91 9.03 51.11
C ILE A 10 32.07 7.51 50.98
N ALA A 11 30.98 6.80 50.67
CA ALA A 11 31.00 5.40 50.24
C ALA A 11 30.94 5.34 48.71
N GLY A 12 31.99 4.78 48.10
CA GLY A 12 32.07 4.56 46.66
C GLY A 12 31.15 3.42 46.19
N ALA A 13 30.41 3.67 45.12
CA ALA A 13 29.57 2.68 44.46
C ALA A 13 30.12 2.35 43.06
N LEU A 14 30.17 1.04 42.79
CA LEU A 14 30.68 0.34 41.62
C LEU A 14 30.13 0.88 40.28
N ALA A 15 31.03 1.02 39.30
CA ALA A 15 30.71 1.15 37.89
C ALA A 15 30.43 -0.25 37.27
N ALA A 16 29.18 -0.51 36.89
CA ALA A 16 28.82 -1.62 36.00
C ALA A 16 28.64 -1.07 34.58
N GLY A 17 29.50 -1.50 33.67
CA GLY A 17 29.42 -1.16 32.25
C GLY A 17 28.24 -1.86 31.59
N LEU A 18 27.22 -1.09 31.19
CA LEU A 18 26.19 -1.57 30.28
C LEU A 18 26.69 -1.40 28.84
N ALA A 19 26.88 -2.53 28.16
CA ALA A 19 27.07 -2.59 26.73
C ALA A 19 25.80 -2.08 26.02
N LEU A 20 25.91 -0.94 25.33
CA LEU A 20 24.91 -0.43 24.42
C LEU A 20 24.91 -1.29 23.15
N ALA A 21 24.00 -2.27 23.08
CA ALA A 21 23.62 -2.86 21.81
C ALA A 21 22.97 -1.76 20.94
N PRO A 22 23.33 -1.62 19.64
CA PRO A 22 22.64 -0.69 18.77
C PRO A 22 21.18 -1.15 18.66
N ALA A 23 20.28 -0.31 19.18
CA ALA A 23 18.86 -0.46 18.96
C ALA A 23 18.63 -0.43 17.44
N ALA A 24 18.40 -1.61 16.86
CA ALA A 24 17.79 -1.71 15.55
C ALA A 24 16.53 -0.87 15.60
N SER A 25 16.51 0.23 14.85
CA SER A 25 15.34 1.07 14.73
C SER A 25 14.22 0.18 14.18
N ALA A 26 13.31 -0.23 15.07
CA ALA A 26 12.03 -0.77 14.68
C ALA A 26 11.30 0.34 13.96
N GLN A 27 11.52 0.43 12.66
CA GLN A 27 10.82 1.31 11.76
C GLN A 27 9.35 0.96 11.93
N SER A 28 8.61 1.85 12.58
CA SER A 28 7.18 1.69 12.79
C SER A 28 6.52 1.67 11.41
N THR A 29 6.35 0.48 10.85
CA THR A 29 5.65 0.28 9.59
C THR A 29 4.20 0.68 9.87
N SER A 30 3.82 1.89 9.49
CA SER A 30 2.40 2.23 9.45
C SER A 30 1.73 1.20 8.55
N SER A 31 0.81 0.41 9.11
CA SER A 31 -0.03 -0.50 8.32
C SER A 31 -0.95 0.25 7.35
N LYS A 32 -1.01 1.58 7.49
CA LYS A 32 -1.76 2.48 6.61
C LYS A 32 -0.98 2.79 5.34
N LEU A 33 -1.70 2.74 4.24
CA LEU A 33 -1.26 3.02 2.88
C LEU A 33 -1.99 4.26 2.36
N ASP A 34 -1.29 5.06 1.55
CA ASP A 34 -1.88 6.23 0.93
C ASP A 34 -2.97 5.85 -0.07
N ILE A 35 -4.02 6.66 -0.11
CA ILE A 35 -5.12 6.53 -1.07
C ILE A 35 -4.80 7.42 -2.28
N SER A 36 -4.73 6.84 -3.47
CA SER A 36 -4.51 7.59 -4.73
C SER A 36 -5.80 8.09 -5.37
N GLY A 37 -6.96 7.61 -4.93
CA GLY A 37 -8.25 8.06 -5.42
C GLY A 37 -9.41 7.13 -5.09
N GLY A 38 -10.45 7.20 -5.92
CA GLY A 38 -11.68 6.42 -5.78
C GLY A 38 -12.91 7.31 -5.66
N GLY A 39 -13.96 6.79 -5.02
CA GLY A 39 -15.19 7.54 -4.79
C GLY A 39 -16.04 6.97 -3.68
N THR A 40 -16.84 7.83 -3.06
CA THR A 40 -17.88 7.43 -2.13
C THR A 40 -19.23 7.75 -2.72
N THR A 41 -20.10 6.75 -2.87
CA THR A 41 -21.47 6.94 -3.35
C THR A 41 -22.42 6.89 -2.17
N LEU A 42 -23.19 7.95 -1.96
CA LEU A 42 -24.26 8.02 -0.99
C LEU A 42 -25.60 7.85 -1.70
N LYS A 43 -26.28 6.74 -1.41
CA LYS A 43 -27.68 6.55 -1.78
C LYS A 43 -28.55 7.06 -0.65
N LEU A 44 -29.37 8.08 -0.93
CA LEU A 44 -30.33 8.56 0.07
C LEU A 44 -31.34 7.47 0.39
N ASP A 45 -31.72 7.41 1.67
CA ASP A 45 -32.82 6.58 2.13
C ASP A 45 -34.13 7.07 1.50
N SER A 46 -35.00 6.15 1.09
CA SER A 46 -36.24 6.50 0.39
C SER A 46 -37.19 7.28 1.29
N GLY A 47 -37.21 7.02 2.61
CA GLY A 47 -37.97 7.78 3.59
C GLY A 47 -37.42 9.20 3.74
N THR A 48 -36.09 9.33 3.86
CA THR A 48 -35.45 10.66 3.91
C THR A 48 -35.66 11.45 2.63
N ALA A 49 -35.56 10.83 1.46
CA ALA A 49 -35.80 11.51 0.18
C ALA A 49 -37.25 12.00 0.06
N LYS A 50 -38.23 11.18 0.47
CA LYS A 50 -39.65 11.59 0.53
C LYS A 50 -39.88 12.74 1.50
N ALA A 51 -39.26 12.69 2.68
CA ALA A 51 -39.37 13.75 3.69
C ALA A 51 -38.76 15.08 3.20
N LEU A 52 -37.60 15.03 2.53
CA LEU A 52 -37.00 16.23 1.93
C LEU A 52 -37.91 16.81 0.84
N LYS A 53 -38.50 15.94 0.00
CA LYS A 53 -39.45 16.35 -1.03
C LYS A 53 -40.70 17.01 -0.43
N SER A 54 -41.28 16.44 0.63
CA SER A 54 -42.45 17.02 1.30
C SER A 54 -42.15 18.36 1.99
N LEU A 55 -40.90 18.58 2.40
CA LEU A 55 -40.43 19.85 2.96
C LEU A 55 -40.01 20.88 1.89
N GLY A 56 -40.14 20.55 0.60
CA GLY A 56 -39.68 21.42 -0.49
C GLY A 56 -38.16 21.58 -0.56
N VAL A 57 -37.41 20.67 0.06
CA VAL A 57 -35.94 20.68 0.07
C VAL A 57 -35.41 19.88 -1.10
N SER A 58 -34.74 20.56 -2.03
CA SER A 58 -33.98 19.95 -3.12
C SER A 58 -32.53 19.69 -2.71
N VAL A 59 -31.94 18.59 -3.17
CA VAL A 59 -30.54 18.24 -2.93
C VAL A 59 -29.81 18.15 -4.27
N ALA A 60 -28.77 18.95 -4.44
CA ALA A 60 -27.93 18.95 -5.64
C ALA A 60 -26.46 18.71 -5.27
N PRO A 61 -25.69 17.96 -6.08
CA PRO A 61 -24.25 17.89 -5.89
C PRO A 61 -23.58 19.24 -6.16
N THR A 62 -22.42 19.47 -5.56
CA THR A 62 -21.59 20.66 -5.82
C THR A 62 -20.13 20.28 -6.05
N GLY A 63 -19.37 21.19 -6.69
CA GLY A 63 -17.97 20.95 -7.04
C GLY A 63 -17.84 19.73 -7.95
N ARG A 64 -16.92 18.81 -7.62
CA ARG A 64 -16.68 17.58 -8.39
C ARG A 64 -17.60 16.41 -8.01
N ALA A 65 -18.57 16.62 -7.13
CA ALA A 65 -19.57 15.60 -6.83
C ALA A 65 -20.53 15.43 -8.02
N THR A 66 -20.96 14.20 -8.28
CA THR A 66 -21.88 13.89 -9.38
C THR A 66 -23.08 13.11 -8.86
N ALA A 67 -24.27 13.38 -9.40
CA ALA A 67 -25.49 12.62 -9.08
C ALA A 67 -25.80 11.64 -10.20
N GLY A 68 -26.23 10.44 -9.85
CA GLY A 68 -26.70 9.42 -10.79
C GLY A 68 -27.74 8.50 -10.16
N SER A 69 -28.17 7.48 -10.89
CA SER A 69 -29.19 6.51 -10.44
C SER A 69 -28.81 5.77 -9.15
N ALA A 70 -27.51 5.57 -8.92
CA ALA A 70 -26.98 4.93 -7.71
C ALA A 70 -26.92 5.87 -6.47
N GLY A 71 -27.12 7.18 -6.65
CA GLY A 71 -26.98 8.20 -5.62
C GLY A 71 -25.98 9.30 -5.98
N VAL A 72 -25.49 10.03 -4.97
CA VAL A 72 -24.49 11.08 -5.16
C VAL A 72 -23.10 10.53 -4.91
N ARG A 73 -22.20 10.66 -5.88
CA ARG A 73 -20.81 10.24 -5.82
C ARG A 73 -19.89 11.41 -5.50
N PHE A 74 -19.08 11.25 -4.45
CA PHE A 74 -18.04 12.16 -4.01
C PHE A 74 -16.66 11.60 -4.38
N PRO A 75 -15.88 12.24 -5.24
CA PRO A 75 -14.53 11.79 -5.55
C PRO A 75 -13.62 11.83 -4.32
N ILE A 76 -12.79 10.80 -4.17
CA ILE A 76 -11.77 10.72 -3.13
C ILE A 76 -10.49 11.35 -3.68
N THR A 77 -9.92 12.30 -2.94
CA THR A 77 -8.67 13.00 -3.33
C THR A 77 -7.44 12.47 -2.61
N GLY A 78 -7.63 11.72 -1.53
CA GLY A 78 -6.55 11.03 -0.86
C GLY A 78 -6.91 10.69 0.58
N GLY A 79 -5.88 10.53 1.40
CA GLY A 79 -6.01 10.01 2.76
C GLY A 79 -5.16 8.76 2.93
N GLU A 80 -5.36 8.09 4.04
CA GLU A 80 -4.60 6.91 4.43
C GLU A 80 -5.58 5.83 4.88
N LEU A 81 -5.31 4.58 4.51
CA LEU A 81 -6.15 3.44 4.85
C LEU A 81 -5.27 2.22 5.17
N ASP A 82 -5.56 1.58 6.28
CA ASP A 82 -5.10 0.22 6.56
C ASP A 82 -5.93 -0.74 5.70
N PRO A 83 -5.32 -1.48 4.76
CA PRO A 83 -6.08 -2.35 3.86
C PRO A 83 -6.70 -3.53 4.60
N ALA A 84 -6.08 -4.03 5.68
CA ALA A 84 -6.55 -5.17 6.45
C ALA A 84 -7.83 -4.85 7.24
N SER A 85 -7.87 -3.70 7.89
CA SER A 85 -8.98 -3.27 8.76
C SER A 85 -9.93 -2.26 8.12
N ALA A 86 -9.57 -1.70 6.95
CA ALA A 86 -10.18 -0.51 6.37
C ALA A 86 -10.18 0.70 7.32
N ALA A 87 -9.31 0.71 8.34
CA ALA A 87 -9.21 1.82 9.26
C ALA A 87 -8.32 2.93 8.69
N GLY A 88 -8.76 4.18 8.76
CA GLY A 88 -8.06 5.26 8.07
C GLY A 88 -8.79 6.59 8.08
N VAL A 89 -8.23 7.55 7.35
CA VAL A 89 -8.85 8.85 7.08
C VAL A 89 -8.98 9.00 5.59
N ILE A 90 -10.18 9.32 5.12
CA ILE A 90 -10.50 9.50 3.70
C ILE A 90 -10.90 10.95 3.49
N ARG A 91 -10.25 11.59 2.53
CA ARG A 91 -10.51 12.98 2.12
C ARG A 91 -11.27 12.98 0.80
N HIS A 92 -12.33 13.76 0.74
CA HIS A 92 -13.20 13.88 -0.43
C HIS A 92 -13.16 15.30 -0.98
N THR A 93 -13.57 15.42 -2.23
CA THR A 93 -13.87 16.71 -2.87
C THR A 93 -15.33 16.75 -3.33
N GLY A 94 -15.83 17.96 -3.57
CA GLY A 94 -17.23 18.20 -3.88
C GLY A 94 -18.09 18.31 -2.63
N GLY A 95 -19.40 18.37 -2.84
CA GLY A 95 -20.34 18.70 -1.79
C GLY A 95 -21.80 18.40 -2.12
N LEU A 96 -22.67 18.76 -1.19
CA LEU A 96 -24.12 18.74 -1.33
C LEU A 96 -24.67 20.12 -1.03
N ARG A 97 -25.54 20.64 -1.90
CA ARG A 97 -26.35 21.82 -1.64
C ARG A 97 -27.79 21.41 -1.41
N LEU A 98 -28.30 21.75 -0.24
CA LEU A 98 -29.70 21.64 0.12
C LEU A 98 -30.37 23.00 -0.06
N SER A 99 -31.46 23.06 -0.81
CA SER A 99 -32.16 24.32 -1.11
C SER A 99 -33.66 24.19 -0.85
N ALA A 100 -34.24 25.13 -0.10
CA ALA A 100 -35.68 25.25 0.13
C ALA A 100 -36.08 26.72 0.03
N GLY A 101 -36.86 27.06 -1.01
CA GLY A 101 -37.16 28.46 -1.34
C GLY A 101 -35.88 29.29 -1.51
N ARG A 102 -35.72 30.34 -0.70
CA ARG A 102 -34.52 31.22 -0.70
C ARG A 102 -33.36 30.67 0.13
N THR A 103 -33.61 29.71 1.01
CA THR A 103 -32.62 29.17 1.95
C THR A 103 -31.75 28.14 1.25
N ARG A 104 -30.42 28.31 1.38
CA ARG A 104 -29.41 27.39 0.80
C ARG A 104 -28.37 26.99 1.84
N VAL A 105 -28.08 25.71 1.93
CA VAL A 105 -27.02 25.13 2.77
C VAL A 105 -26.11 24.29 1.90
N THR A 106 -24.82 24.60 1.88
CA THR A 106 -23.80 23.84 1.18
C THR A 106 -22.92 23.10 2.18
N LEU A 107 -22.85 21.78 2.05
CA LEU A 107 -21.92 20.90 2.75
C LEU A 107 -20.78 20.57 1.79
N SER A 108 -19.54 20.80 2.19
CA SER A 108 -18.35 20.63 1.34
C SER A 108 -17.18 20.06 2.13
N ASP A 109 -16.11 19.63 1.43
CA ASP A 109 -14.86 19.14 2.02
C ASP A 109 -15.07 18.05 3.07
N PHE A 110 -15.82 17.01 2.68
CA PHE A 110 -16.07 15.88 3.56
C PHE A 110 -14.76 15.19 3.96
N THR A 111 -14.65 14.90 5.24
CA THR A 111 -13.57 14.06 5.79
C THR A 111 -14.21 12.98 6.62
N VAL A 112 -13.85 11.74 6.30
CA VAL A 112 -14.36 10.54 6.96
C VAL A 112 -13.20 9.86 7.66
N ALA A 113 -13.30 9.70 8.98
CA ALA A 113 -12.42 8.83 9.73
C ALA A 113 -13.13 7.48 9.91
N VAL A 114 -12.52 6.41 9.40
CA VAL A 114 -12.98 5.03 9.57
C VAL A 114 -12.10 4.40 10.64
N ASN A 115 -12.63 4.24 11.85
CA ASN A 115 -11.92 3.61 12.96
C ASN A 115 -12.98 3.00 13.91
N LYS A 116 -12.59 2.62 15.14
CA LYS A 116 -13.52 2.08 16.14
C LYS A 116 -14.71 3.03 16.44
N ALA A 117 -14.55 4.33 16.24
CA ALA A 117 -15.59 5.35 16.42
C ALA A 117 -15.66 6.26 15.18
N PRO A 118 -16.26 5.78 14.07
CA PRO A 118 -16.17 6.47 12.80
C PRO A 118 -16.83 7.85 12.88
N THR A 119 -16.17 8.86 12.30
CA THR A 119 -16.69 10.23 12.29
C THR A 119 -16.71 10.78 10.88
N MET A 120 -17.67 11.67 10.62
CA MET A 120 -17.77 12.38 9.35
C MET A 120 -18.00 13.86 9.62
N SER A 121 -17.11 14.68 9.08
CA SER A 121 -17.19 16.15 9.17
C SER A 121 -17.26 16.79 7.80
N ALA A 122 -17.90 17.93 7.70
CA ALA A 122 -18.01 18.74 6.49
C ALA A 122 -17.93 20.23 6.83
N ARG A 123 -17.44 21.06 5.92
CA ARG A 123 -17.59 22.52 5.99
C ARG A 123 -19.02 22.90 5.60
N VAL A 124 -19.65 23.74 6.42
CA VAL A 124 -21.00 24.28 6.17
C VAL A 124 -20.86 25.70 5.64
N ASN A 125 -21.37 25.95 4.43
CA ASN A 125 -21.31 27.24 3.73
C ASN A 125 -19.90 27.84 3.67
N GLY A 126 -18.86 27.00 3.49
CA GLY A 126 -17.46 27.43 3.47
C GLY A 126 -16.86 27.81 4.83
N GLY A 127 -17.66 27.77 5.91
CA GLY A 127 -17.25 28.14 7.26
C GLY A 127 -16.66 26.98 8.09
N LYS A 128 -17.00 26.94 9.37
CA LYS A 128 -16.47 25.93 10.33
C LYS A 128 -16.85 24.51 9.93
N ARG A 129 -15.97 23.55 10.25
CA ARG A 129 -16.26 22.13 10.10
C ARG A 129 -17.27 21.70 11.15
N LEU A 130 -18.33 21.04 10.71
CA LEU A 130 -19.36 20.45 11.55
C LEU A 130 -19.30 18.93 11.43
N GLY A 131 -19.23 18.23 12.56
CA GLY A 131 -19.47 16.79 12.65
C GLY A 131 -20.94 16.48 12.47
N ALA A 132 -21.50 16.81 11.30
CA ALA A 132 -22.94 16.77 11.04
C ALA A 132 -23.46 15.33 10.95
N LEU A 133 -22.58 14.38 10.60
CA LEU A 133 -22.94 13.03 10.21
C LEU A 133 -22.20 11.99 11.05
N VAL A 134 -22.89 10.88 11.30
CA VAL A 134 -22.38 9.74 12.06
C VAL A 134 -22.46 8.51 11.16
N PRO A 135 -21.32 8.00 10.65
CA PRO A 135 -21.28 6.72 9.98
C PRO A 135 -21.57 5.59 10.97
N VAL A 136 -22.36 4.61 10.55
CA VAL A 136 -22.67 3.39 11.32
C VAL A 136 -22.18 2.20 10.51
N VAL A 137 -21.12 1.56 11.02
CA VAL A 137 -20.37 0.51 10.30
C VAL A 137 -20.72 -0.91 10.74
N GLY A 138 -21.67 -1.10 11.66
CA GLY A 138 -22.01 -2.44 12.20
C GLY A 138 -22.51 -3.44 11.15
N LYS A 139 -23.04 -2.97 10.01
CA LYS A 139 -23.44 -3.80 8.86
C LYS A 139 -22.48 -3.67 7.67
N ALA A 140 -21.38 -2.94 7.83
CA ALA A 140 -20.46 -2.68 6.74
C ALA A 140 -19.88 -3.99 6.22
N ARG A 141 -19.67 -4.07 4.90
CA ARG A 141 -18.95 -5.18 4.27
C ARG A 141 -17.71 -4.64 3.60
N ILE A 142 -16.57 -5.20 3.96
CA ILE A 142 -15.29 -4.92 3.32
C ILE A 142 -15.07 -5.97 2.23
N THR A 143 -14.87 -5.52 1.01
CA THR A 143 -14.47 -6.35 -0.13
C THR A 143 -13.23 -5.74 -0.78
N ARG A 144 -12.30 -6.58 -1.23
CA ARG A 144 -11.13 -6.17 -1.99
C ARG A 144 -11.34 -6.55 -3.46
N SER A 145 -11.01 -5.64 -4.36
CA SER A 145 -11.01 -5.89 -5.81
C SER A 145 -9.77 -5.25 -6.38
N GLY A 146 -8.87 -6.09 -6.91
CA GLY A 146 -7.51 -5.68 -7.24
C GLY A 146 -6.82 -5.02 -6.05
N LEU A 147 -6.20 -3.86 -6.29
CA LEU A 147 -5.51 -3.04 -5.28
C LEU A 147 -6.44 -2.04 -4.57
N GLY A 148 -7.75 -2.17 -4.74
CA GLY A 148 -8.76 -1.31 -4.14
C GLY A 148 -9.45 -1.93 -2.94
N VAL A 149 -9.88 -1.09 -2.01
CA VAL A 149 -10.73 -1.48 -0.87
C VAL A 149 -12.11 -0.88 -1.04
N THR A 150 -13.14 -1.72 -1.05
CA THR A 150 -14.53 -1.29 -1.05
C THR A 150 -15.18 -1.60 0.29
N VAL A 151 -15.72 -0.57 0.93
CA VAL A 151 -16.53 -0.68 2.14
C VAL A 151 -17.97 -0.30 1.79
N SER A 152 -18.85 -1.28 1.75
CA SER A 152 -20.28 -1.11 1.41
C SER A 152 -21.16 -1.23 2.65
N ARG A 153 -22.43 -0.83 2.51
CA ARG A 153 -23.46 -0.92 3.56
C ARG A 153 -23.14 -0.09 4.82
N ILE A 154 -22.51 1.07 4.62
CA ILE A 154 -22.27 2.03 5.70
C ILE A 154 -23.52 2.90 5.84
N ASP A 155 -24.24 2.79 6.94
CA ASP A 155 -25.40 3.66 7.14
C ASP A 155 -24.93 5.04 7.61
N ILE A 156 -25.46 6.10 6.99
CA ILE A 156 -25.10 7.48 7.34
C ILE A 156 -26.26 8.09 8.11
N HIS A 157 -26.00 8.41 9.38
CA HIS A 157 -26.99 8.97 10.29
C HIS A 157 -26.69 10.43 10.56
N LEU A 158 -27.72 11.19 10.91
CA LEU A 158 -27.59 12.57 11.34
C LEU A 158 -27.12 12.64 12.79
N SER A 159 -26.09 13.43 13.08
CA SER A 159 -25.70 13.71 14.46
C SER A 159 -26.71 14.65 15.14
N THR A 160 -26.66 14.76 16.46
CA THR A 160 -27.45 15.76 17.20
C THR A 160 -27.15 17.19 16.73
N LYS A 161 -25.87 17.52 16.50
CA LYS A 161 -25.45 18.83 16.01
C LYS A 161 -25.94 19.10 14.57
N GLY A 162 -25.86 18.08 13.70
CA GLY A 162 -26.35 18.15 12.33
C GLY A 162 -27.86 18.34 12.26
N ALA A 163 -28.61 17.61 13.09
CA ALA A 163 -30.06 17.73 13.19
C ALA A 163 -30.49 19.12 13.65
N ALA A 164 -29.88 19.63 14.72
CA ALA A 164 -30.11 20.98 15.20
C ALA A 164 -29.78 22.05 14.14
N ALA A 165 -28.66 21.90 13.44
CA ALA A 165 -28.25 22.84 12.40
C ALA A 165 -29.24 22.86 11.22
N LEU A 166 -29.69 21.71 10.73
CA LEU A 166 -30.66 21.63 9.65
C LEU A 166 -32.03 22.18 10.07
N ASN A 167 -32.52 21.80 11.26
CA ASN A 167 -33.76 22.31 11.83
C ASN A 167 -33.73 23.84 11.97
N LYS A 168 -32.65 24.39 12.53
CA LYS A 168 -32.45 25.84 12.67
C LYS A 168 -32.44 26.55 11.31
N THR A 169 -31.77 25.95 10.31
CA THR A 169 -31.61 26.58 9.00
C THR A 169 -32.90 26.57 8.18
N PHE A 170 -33.64 25.47 8.21
CA PHE A 170 -34.88 25.32 7.45
C PHE A 170 -36.14 25.74 8.23
N GLY A 171 -36.01 26.11 9.51
CA GLY A 171 -37.16 26.48 10.34
C GLY A 171 -38.09 25.31 10.66
N VAL A 172 -37.57 24.08 10.68
CA VAL A 172 -38.36 22.85 10.87
C VAL A 172 -37.94 22.11 12.15
N LYS A 173 -38.76 21.15 12.58
CA LYS A 173 -38.42 20.17 13.64
C LYS A 173 -38.32 18.74 13.12
N ALA A 174 -38.28 18.58 11.80
CA ALA A 174 -38.38 17.29 11.11
C ALA A 174 -37.10 16.44 11.24
N PHE A 175 -35.92 17.07 11.36
CA PHE A 175 -34.66 16.35 11.45
C PHE A 175 -34.41 15.90 12.89
N LYS A 176 -34.52 14.60 13.16
CA LYS A 176 -34.20 14.01 14.46
C LYS A 176 -32.75 13.53 14.52
N PRO A 177 -32.08 13.59 15.69
CA PRO A 177 -30.81 12.90 15.88
C PRO A 177 -30.93 11.41 15.52
N ARG A 178 -29.86 10.82 14.98
CA ARG A 178 -29.79 9.44 14.48
C ARG A 178 -30.72 9.11 13.31
N LEU A 179 -31.40 10.09 12.70
CA LEU A 179 -32.13 9.89 11.45
C LEU A 179 -31.18 9.34 10.38
N LYS A 180 -31.52 8.19 9.80
CA LYS A 180 -30.76 7.60 8.70
C LYS A 180 -30.99 8.40 7.42
N LEU A 181 -29.95 9.06 6.93
CA LEU A 181 -29.99 9.82 5.70
C LEU A 181 -29.85 8.94 4.46
N GLY A 182 -29.15 7.82 4.59
CA GLY A 182 -28.89 6.92 3.48
C GLY A 182 -27.84 5.87 3.80
N THR A 183 -27.41 5.19 2.76
CA THR A 183 -26.35 4.18 2.82
C THR A 183 -25.24 4.58 1.85
N ALA A 184 -24.01 4.59 2.35
CA ALA A 184 -22.80 4.89 1.61
C ALA A 184 -22.05 3.61 1.23
N THR A 185 -21.43 3.67 0.05
CA THR A 185 -20.40 2.74 -0.41
C THR A 185 -19.15 3.53 -0.73
N VAL A 186 -18.05 3.18 -0.08
CA VAL A 186 -16.74 3.78 -0.27
C VAL A 186 -15.89 2.82 -1.09
N ALA A 187 -15.37 3.25 -2.23
CA ALA A 187 -14.41 2.50 -3.02
C ALA A 187 -13.12 3.32 -3.13
N THR A 188 -12.03 2.82 -2.55
CA THR A 188 -10.71 3.46 -2.58
C THR A 188 -9.78 2.75 -3.54
N SER A 189 -8.83 3.49 -4.09
CA SER A 189 -7.67 2.96 -4.80
C SER A 189 -6.43 3.33 -4.00
N LEU A 190 -5.56 2.37 -3.71
CA LEU A 190 -4.31 2.63 -3.01
C LEU A 190 -3.28 3.27 -3.95
N ALA A 191 -2.33 4.00 -3.40
CA ALA A 191 -1.21 4.59 -4.13
C ALA A 191 -0.01 3.64 -4.21
N GLU A 192 0.19 2.85 -3.16
CA GLU A 192 1.29 1.92 -3.01
C GLU A 192 0.76 0.55 -2.59
N VAL A 193 1.48 -0.48 -3.02
CA VAL A 193 1.34 -1.86 -2.59
C VAL A 193 2.60 -2.21 -1.82
N ARG A 194 2.45 -2.73 -0.60
CA ARG A 194 3.57 -3.24 0.20
C ARG A 194 3.51 -4.74 0.27
N PHE A 195 4.64 -5.37 -0.01
CA PHE A 195 4.77 -6.81 0.12
C PHE A 195 5.12 -7.16 1.56
N THR A 196 4.45 -8.18 2.10
CA THR A 196 4.73 -8.75 3.42
C THR A 196 5.39 -10.12 3.32
N GLY A 197 5.48 -10.68 2.11
CA GLY A 197 6.01 -12.01 1.85
C GLY A 197 5.73 -12.45 0.41
N GLY A 198 5.77 -13.75 0.19
CA GLY A 198 5.61 -14.38 -1.11
C GLY A 198 6.93 -14.84 -1.70
N GLN A 199 6.92 -15.16 -3.00
CA GLN A 199 8.05 -15.76 -3.69
C GLN A 199 8.15 -15.24 -5.12
N THR A 200 9.36 -15.01 -5.60
CA THR A 200 9.63 -14.83 -7.03
C THR A 200 10.18 -16.12 -7.60
N ALA A 201 9.52 -16.66 -8.62
CA ALA A 201 9.98 -17.83 -9.36
C ALA A 201 10.76 -17.39 -10.60
N LEU A 202 11.95 -17.93 -10.81
CA LEU A 202 12.78 -17.73 -11.99
C LEU A 202 12.87 -19.04 -12.76
N ALA A 203 12.23 -19.09 -13.93
CA ALA A 203 12.45 -20.17 -14.88
C ALA A 203 13.72 -19.83 -15.68
N LEU A 204 14.77 -20.64 -15.52
CA LEU A 204 16.01 -20.45 -16.26
C LEU A 204 15.81 -20.73 -17.75
N ASP A 205 16.46 -19.94 -18.59
CA ASP A 205 16.49 -20.17 -20.03
C ASP A 205 17.29 -21.45 -20.34
N PRO A 206 16.73 -22.40 -21.11
CA PRO A 206 17.44 -23.64 -21.44
C PRO A 206 18.78 -23.40 -22.14
N GLY A 207 18.86 -22.38 -23.01
CA GLY A 207 20.09 -22.00 -23.69
C GLY A 207 21.15 -21.49 -22.72
N ALA A 208 20.75 -20.68 -21.72
CA ALA A 208 21.66 -20.24 -20.66
C ALA A 208 22.18 -21.42 -19.81
N VAL A 209 21.33 -22.39 -19.48
CA VAL A 209 21.73 -23.59 -18.73
C VAL A 209 22.68 -24.47 -19.54
N SER A 210 22.41 -24.66 -20.84
CA SER A 210 23.30 -25.37 -21.74
C SER A 210 24.65 -24.68 -21.86
N ALA A 211 24.67 -23.35 -22.00
CA ALA A 211 25.91 -22.58 -22.06
C ALA A 211 26.75 -22.73 -20.78
N LEU A 212 26.13 -22.64 -19.60
CA LEU A 212 26.81 -22.87 -18.32
C LEU A 212 27.41 -24.27 -18.24
N THR A 213 26.66 -25.28 -18.68
CA THR A 213 27.08 -26.68 -18.66
C THR A 213 28.26 -26.92 -19.61
N SER A 214 28.21 -26.37 -20.84
CA SER A 214 29.32 -26.44 -21.80
C SER A 214 30.60 -25.75 -21.32
N LEU A 215 30.48 -24.78 -20.41
CA LEU A 215 31.61 -24.08 -19.79
C LEU A 215 32.14 -24.77 -18.52
N GLY A 216 31.53 -25.87 -18.10
CA GLY A 216 31.83 -26.56 -16.85
C GLY A 216 31.45 -25.74 -15.60
N VAL A 217 30.50 -24.81 -15.73
CA VAL A 217 30.00 -23.99 -14.62
C VAL A 217 28.74 -24.66 -14.05
N ALA A 218 28.83 -25.15 -12.82
CA ALA A 218 27.72 -25.77 -12.10
C ALA A 218 26.93 -24.71 -11.30
N PRO A 219 25.64 -24.48 -11.62
CA PRO A 219 24.78 -23.65 -10.79
C PRO A 219 24.36 -24.38 -9.51
N GLY A 220 24.26 -23.63 -8.41
CA GLY A 220 23.77 -24.08 -7.12
C GLY A 220 22.86 -23.04 -6.48
N ILE A 221 22.14 -23.43 -5.44
CA ILE A 221 21.17 -22.58 -4.74
C ILE A 221 21.76 -22.17 -3.39
N VAL A 222 21.63 -20.88 -3.05
CA VAL A 222 21.98 -20.35 -1.73
C VAL A 222 20.70 -20.10 -0.96
N GLY A 223 20.54 -20.82 0.16
CA GLY A 223 19.36 -20.69 1.04
C GLY A 223 19.18 -19.23 1.53
N PRO A 224 17.94 -18.78 1.77
CA PRO A 224 16.66 -19.51 1.74
C PRO A 224 16.01 -19.67 0.34
N ALA A 225 16.74 -19.49 -0.76
CA ALA A 225 16.20 -19.84 -2.08
C ALA A 225 15.98 -21.36 -2.20
N VAL A 226 15.01 -21.76 -3.03
CA VAL A 226 14.59 -23.17 -3.22
C VAL A 226 14.45 -23.52 -4.69
N ALA A 227 14.54 -24.81 -5.03
CA ALA A 227 14.07 -25.30 -6.32
C ALA A 227 12.59 -25.68 -6.19
N ASN A 228 11.74 -25.09 -7.03
CA ASN A 228 10.33 -25.41 -7.07
C ASN A 228 10.10 -26.75 -7.80
N PRO A 229 8.95 -27.42 -7.56
CA PRO A 229 8.61 -28.68 -8.24
C PRO A 229 8.56 -28.58 -9.77
N ASP A 230 8.32 -27.39 -10.32
CA ASP A 230 8.30 -27.11 -11.76
C ASP A 230 9.70 -26.85 -12.36
N GLY A 231 10.76 -26.98 -11.57
CA GLY A 231 12.15 -26.75 -11.99
C GLY A 231 12.58 -25.28 -11.95
N SER A 232 11.69 -24.34 -11.61
CA SER A 232 12.06 -22.94 -11.42
C SER A 232 12.77 -22.69 -10.07
N LEU A 233 13.57 -21.63 -9.99
CA LEU A 233 14.20 -21.20 -8.74
C LEU A 233 13.28 -20.23 -7.98
N GLY A 234 12.94 -20.54 -6.73
CA GLY A 234 12.14 -19.73 -5.84
C GLY A 234 12.98 -18.87 -4.92
N PHE A 235 12.76 -17.55 -4.95
CA PHE A 235 13.40 -16.57 -4.08
C PHE A 235 12.34 -15.94 -3.16
N PRO A 236 12.42 -16.14 -1.83
CA PRO A 236 11.48 -15.53 -0.91
C PRO A 236 11.55 -14.01 -0.96
N ILE A 237 10.39 -13.35 -1.03
CA ILE A 237 10.25 -11.90 -0.98
C ILE A 237 10.25 -11.48 0.49
N THR A 238 11.14 -10.57 0.87
CA THR A 238 11.29 -10.13 2.28
C THR A 238 10.53 -8.85 2.59
N GLY A 239 10.02 -8.16 1.57
CA GLY A 239 9.20 -6.98 1.72
C GLY A 239 9.24 -6.10 0.49
N GLY A 240 9.41 -4.79 0.71
CA GLY A 240 9.42 -3.79 -0.35
C GLY A 240 8.02 -3.33 -0.76
N GLY A 241 7.98 -2.55 -1.83
CA GLY A 241 6.73 -1.96 -2.28
C GLY A 241 6.84 -1.36 -3.67
N VAL A 242 5.69 -1.31 -4.33
CA VAL A 242 5.54 -0.79 -5.69
C VAL A 242 4.37 0.18 -5.75
N ASN A 243 4.48 1.19 -6.60
CA ASN A 243 3.36 2.05 -6.91
C ASN A 243 2.22 1.25 -7.54
N ALA A 244 1.00 1.41 -7.05
CA ALA A 244 -0.16 0.64 -7.50
C ALA A 244 -0.56 0.91 -8.97
N LYS A 245 -0.12 2.04 -9.54
CA LYS A 245 -0.42 2.42 -10.93
C LYS A 245 0.74 2.13 -11.87
N THR A 246 1.95 2.52 -11.49
CA THR A 246 3.13 2.42 -12.37
C THR A 246 3.95 1.16 -12.13
N LEU A 247 3.66 0.40 -11.07
CA LEU A 247 4.45 -0.75 -10.60
C LEU A 247 5.92 -0.42 -10.28
N ALA A 248 6.24 0.88 -10.23
CA ALA A 248 7.57 1.38 -9.95
C ALA A 248 7.88 1.25 -8.46
N GLY A 249 9.00 0.61 -8.12
CA GLY A 249 9.37 0.33 -6.75
C GLY A 249 10.51 -0.66 -6.63
N GLN A 250 10.64 -1.24 -5.44
CA GLN A 250 11.72 -2.18 -5.11
C GLN A 250 11.15 -3.41 -4.42
N ILE A 251 11.69 -4.57 -4.77
CA ILE A 251 11.28 -5.87 -4.24
C ILE A 251 12.57 -6.58 -3.79
N PRO A 252 12.93 -6.50 -2.50
CA PRO A 252 14.03 -7.24 -1.93
C PRO A 252 13.65 -8.71 -1.73
N HIS A 253 14.65 -9.57 -1.89
CA HIS A 253 14.54 -11.01 -1.70
C HIS A 253 15.63 -11.49 -0.75
N SER A 254 15.43 -12.70 -0.24
CA SER A 254 16.46 -13.46 0.45
C SER A 254 16.88 -14.67 -0.38
N GLY A 255 18.06 -15.20 -0.04
CA GLY A 255 18.67 -16.32 -0.76
C GLY A 255 19.51 -15.85 -1.94
N GLY A 256 19.86 -16.80 -2.80
CA GLY A 256 20.79 -16.53 -3.88
C GLY A 256 21.06 -17.71 -4.80
N ILE A 257 21.97 -17.50 -5.73
CA ILE A 257 22.50 -18.49 -6.66
C ILE A 257 24.01 -18.54 -6.50
N SER A 258 24.62 -19.72 -6.58
CA SER A 258 26.06 -19.88 -6.71
C SER A 258 26.41 -20.43 -8.09
N LEU A 259 27.51 -19.96 -8.68
CA LEU A 259 28.09 -20.51 -9.91
C LEU A 259 29.49 -21.02 -9.57
N THR A 260 29.73 -22.31 -9.82
CA THR A 260 30.98 -23.00 -9.43
C THR A 260 31.68 -23.57 -10.65
N LYS A 261 32.98 -23.33 -10.79
CA LYS A 261 33.83 -23.95 -11.82
C LYS A 261 35.18 -24.31 -11.20
N GLY A 262 35.45 -25.60 -11.06
CA GLY A 262 36.63 -26.08 -10.33
C GLY A 262 36.63 -25.54 -8.89
N GLY A 263 37.72 -24.85 -8.50
CA GLY A 263 37.84 -24.21 -7.18
C GLY A 263 37.18 -22.82 -7.07
N THR A 264 36.73 -22.23 -8.18
CA THR A 264 36.16 -20.88 -8.18
C THR A 264 34.66 -20.94 -7.90
N VAL A 265 34.19 -20.17 -6.91
CA VAL A 265 32.77 -20.05 -6.56
C VAL A 265 32.37 -18.57 -6.57
N VAL A 266 31.36 -18.23 -7.35
CA VAL A 266 30.71 -16.91 -7.36
C VAL A 266 29.33 -17.03 -6.75
N ARG A 267 29.06 -16.33 -5.65
CA ARG A 267 27.76 -16.28 -4.98
C ARG A 267 27.06 -14.96 -5.28
N LEU A 268 25.82 -15.03 -5.72
CA LEU A 268 24.94 -13.90 -5.94
C LEU A 268 23.82 -13.97 -4.91
N THR A 269 23.82 -13.06 -3.94
CA THR A 269 22.84 -13.03 -2.83
C THR A 269 22.14 -11.68 -2.74
N ASP A 270 21.16 -11.57 -1.83
CA ASP A 270 20.48 -10.31 -1.49
C ASP A 270 19.88 -9.61 -2.70
N PHE A 271 19.22 -10.40 -3.54
CA PHE A 271 18.58 -9.92 -4.75
C PHE A 271 17.62 -8.77 -4.45
N ASN A 272 17.65 -7.75 -5.30
CA ASN A 272 16.69 -6.66 -5.26
C ASN A 272 16.30 -6.30 -6.69
N ILE A 273 15.01 -6.48 -6.99
CA ILE A 273 14.40 -6.01 -8.23
C ILE A 273 14.06 -4.53 -8.07
N ASP A 274 14.65 -3.68 -8.89
CA ASP A 274 14.30 -2.26 -9.00
C ASP A 274 13.54 -2.04 -10.32
N THR A 275 12.22 -1.89 -10.23
CA THR A 275 11.38 -1.70 -11.41
C THR A 275 11.41 -0.27 -11.95
N ARG A 276 12.02 0.69 -11.22
CA ARG A 276 12.24 2.06 -11.73
C ARG A 276 13.39 2.08 -12.72
N LYS A 277 14.41 1.28 -12.45
CA LYS A 277 15.58 1.11 -13.31
C LYS A 277 15.44 -0.04 -14.30
N ALA A 278 14.45 -0.90 -14.10
CA ALA A 278 14.29 -2.17 -14.80
C ALA A 278 15.56 -3.05 -14.65
N GLU A 279 16.03 -3.19 -13.41
CA GLU A 279 17.26 -3.91 -13.09
C GLU A 279 17.06 -4.90 -11.93
N LEU A 280 17.75 -6.03 -11.99
CA LEU A 280 18.01 -6.89 -10.84
C LEU A 280 19.42 -6.63 -10.35
N THR A 281 19.56 -6.33 -9.06
CA THR A 281 20.87 -6.20 -8.40
C THR A 281 21.11 -7.35 -7.43
N ALA A 282 22.37 -7.70 -7.22
CA ALA A 282 22.81 -8.72 -6.26
C ALA A 282 24.10 -8.31 -5.56
N ALA A 283 24.29 -8.77 -4.33
CA ALA A 283 25.59 -8.76 -3.67
C ALA A 283 26.45 -9.91 -4.22
N ILE A 284 27.68 -9.60 -4.63
CA ILE A 284 28.61 -10.60 -5.16
C ILE A 284 29.53 -11.05 -4.03
N ASN A 285 29.52 -12.35 -3.71
CA ASN A 285 30.27 -12.96 -2.61
C ASN A 285 30.06 -12.25 -1.25
N GLY A 286 28.87 -11.70 -1.02
CA GLY A 286 28.54 -10.93 0.19
C GLY A 286 29.18 -9.53 0.27
N GLY A 287 29.85 -9.08 -0.80
CA GLY A 287 30.51 -7.77 -0.90
C GLY A 287 29.70 -6.76 -1.70
N THR A 288 30.33 -6.18 -2.73
CA THR A 288 29.75 -5.11 -3.55
C THR A 288 28.47 -5.55 -4.25
N ARG A 289 27.47 -4.66 -4.25
CA ARG A 289 26.22 -4.83 -5.00
C ARG A 289 26.40 -4.34 -6.43
N ALA A 290 25.99 -5.16 -7.41
CA ALA A 290 26.05 -4.82 -8.82
C ALA A 290 24.72 -5.12 -9.52
N ALA A 291 24.43 -4.41 -10.62
CA ALA A 291 23.33 -4.74 -11.52
C ALA A 291 23.71 -5.97 -12.35
N ILE A 292 23.00 -7.07 -12.10
CA ILE A 292 23.28 -8.37 -12.73
C ILE A 292 22.38 -8.64 -13.94
N LEU A 293 21.13 -8.17 -13.91
CA LEU A 293 20.21 -8.29 -15.04
C LEU A 293 19.54 -6.95 -15.35
N SER A 294 19.35 -6.71 -16.65
CA SER A 294 18.32 -5.82 -17.17
C SER A 294 17.01 -6.59 -17.31
N LEU A 295 15.89 -5.96 -16.99
CA LEU A 295 14.57 -6.57 -16.95
C LEU A 295 13.70 -6.00 -18.06
N ASP A 296 13.05 -6.87 -18.82
CA ASP A 296 12.04 -6.45 -19.78
C ASP A 296 10.68 -6.25 -19.07
N LEU A 297 10.30 -5.00 -18.91
CA LEU A 297 9.03 -4.57 -18.30
C LEU A 297 8.03 -4.04 -19.33
N SER A 298 8.22 -4.34 -20.62
CA SER A 298 7.36 -3.82 -21.70
C SER A 298 5.96 -4.43 -21.72
N ALA A 299 5.82 -5.70 -21.32
CA ALA A 299 4.53 -6.41 -21.31
C ALA A 299 4.36 -7.36 -20.09
N PRO A 300 4.49 -6.85 -18.84
CA PRO A 300 4.28 -7.65 -17.65
C PRO A 300 2.81 -8.07 -17.56
N LYS A 301 2.57 -9.35 -17.26
CA LYS A 301 1.22 -9.84 -16.94
C LYS A 301 0.98 -9.66 -15.46
N VAL A 302 0.09 -8.72 -15.12
CA VAL A 302 -0.29 -8.42 -13.74
C VAL A 302 -1.63 -9.04 -13.43
N ASP A 303 -1.68 -9.85 -12.38
CA ASP A 303 -2.90 -10.39 -11.80
C ASP A 303 -2.97 -10.08 -10.31
N VAL A 304 -4.17 -9.79 -9.82
CA VAL A 304 -4.39 -9.48 -8.41
C VAL A 304 -5.60 -10.25 -7.91
N SER A 305 -5.35 -11.18 -6.99
CA SER A 305 -6.38 -12.02 -6.39
C SER A 305 -6.25 -11.99 -4.86
N GLY A 306 -7.27 -11.47 -4.19
CA GLY A 306 -7.28 -11.36 -2.73
C GLY A 306 -6.15 -10.50 -2.19
N ARG A 307 -5.19 -11.13 -1.49
CA ARG A 307 -3.96 -10.52 -0.95
C ARG A 307 -2.70 -10.92 -1.72
N THR A 308 -2.86 -11.44 -2.93
CA THR A 308 -1.73 -11.86 -3.76
C THR A 308 -1.69 -11.03 -5.03
N VAL A 309 -0.52 -10.50 -5.32
CA VAL A 309 -0.20 -9.82 -6.58
C VAL A 309 0.80 -10.69 -7.32
N SER A 310 0.43 -11.10 -8.54
CA SER A 310 1.30 -11.83 -9.44
C SER A 310 1.73 -10.91 -10.58
N VAL A 311 3.04 -10.81 -10.83
CA VAL A 311 3.62 -10.12 -11.98
C VAL A 311 4.50 -11.11 -12.71
N GLY A 312 4.03 -11.61 -13.84
CA GLY A 312 4.72 -12.61 -14.65
C GLY A 312 5.25 -12.06 -15.96
N ASN A 313 5.99 -12.92 -16.66
CA ASN A 313 6.53 -12.67 -18.00
C ASN A 313 7.59 -11.56 -18.05
N VAL A 314 8.44 -11.47 -17.01
CA VAL A 314 9.55 -10.52 -16.97
C VAL A 314 10.83 -11.24 -17.37
N THR A 315 11.34 -10.95 -18.56
CA THR A 315 12.59 -11.55 -19.05
C THR A 315 13.79 -10.83 -18.44
N GLY A 316 14.72 -11.59 -17.87
CA GLY A 316 15.99 -11.09 -17.35
C GLY A 316 17.13 -11.32 -18.33
N LYS A 317 17.84 -10.26 -18.72
CA LYS A 317 18.99 -10.31 -19.62
C LYS A 317 20.25 -9.84 -18.92
N LEU A 318 21.35 -10.55 -19.12
CA LEU A 318 22.64 -10.25 -18.51
C LEU A 318 23.13 -8.85 -18.86
N THR A 319 23.57 -8.08 -17.86
CA THR A 319 24.19 -6.77 -18.10
C THR A 319 25.62 -6.93 -18.62
N GLN A 320 26.15 -5.89 -19.28
CA GLN A 320 27.55 -5.88 -19.72
C GLN A 320 28.52 -6.09 -18.55
N GLY A 321 28.34 -5.32 -17.47
CA GLY A 321 29.21 -5.45 -16.29
C GLY A 321 29.16 -6.83 -15.64
N ALA A 322 27.99 -7.50 -15.64
CA ALA A 322 27.89 -8.86 -15.13
C ALA A 322 28.52 -9.89 -16.06
N ALA A 323 28.36 -9.73 -17.38
CA ALA A 323 29.02 -10.59 -18.37
C ALA A 323 30.54 -10.50 -18.24
N ASP A 324 31.09 -9.29 -18.16
CA ASP A 324 32.53 -9.05 -18.01
C ASP A 324 33.06 -9.64 -16.70
N ALA A 325 32.34 -9.46 -15.59
CA ALA A 325 32.72 -10.02 -14.30
C ALA A 325 32.71 -11.56 -14.30
N LEU A 326 31.71 -12.20 -14.92
CA LEU A 326 31.65 -13.67 -15.03
C LEU A 326 32.73 -14.22 -15.95
N ASN A 327 32.97 -13.56 -17.08
CA ASN A 327 34.04 -13.87 -18.01
C ASN A 327 35.42 -13.81 -17.32
N ALA A 328 35.68 -12.74 -16.57
CA ALA A 328 36.91 -12.59 -15.79
C ALA A 328 37.03 -13.65 -14.69
N ALA A 329 35.96 -13.93 -13.95
CA ALA A 329 35.96 -14.91 -12.86
C ALA A 329 36.20 -16.36 -13.35
N PHE A 330 35.65 -16.72 -14.50
CA PHE A 330 35.71 -18.10 -15.02
C PHE A 330 36.72 -18.30 -16.16
N GLY A 331 37.49 -17.26 -16.51
CA GLY A 331 38.48 -17.29 -17.58
C GLY A 331 37.84 -17.65 -18.93
N THR A 332 36.73 -17.00 -19.28
CA THR A 332 35.96 -17.27 -20.52
C THR A 332 35.54 -15.98 -21.21
N ALA A 333 35.04 -16.07 -22.42
CA ALA A 333 34.42 -14.98 -23.18
C ALA A 333 32.98 -15.31 -23.62
N ALA A 334 32.41 -16.38 -23.05
CA ALA A 334 31.14 -16.93 -23.49
C ALA A 334 29.92 -16.17 -22.95
N PHE A 335 30.07 -15.39 -21.87
CA PHE A 335 28.98 -14.54 -21.38
C PHE A 335 28.94 -13.24 -22.18
N THR A 336 27.81 -12.94 -22.80
CA THR A 336 27.60 -11.69 -23.55
C THR A 336 26.48 -10.88 -22.92
N ALA A 337 26.59 -9.54 -22.97
CA ALA A 337 25.48 -8.68 -22.62
C ALA A 337 24.24 -9.02 -23.45
N GLY A 338 23.06 -8.91 -22.84
CA GLY A 338 21.80 -9.24 -23.49
C GLY A 338 21.45 -10.74 -23.51
N LEU A 339 22.36 -11.63 -23.05
CA LEU A 339 22.06 -13.04 -22.88
C LEU A 339 20.86 -13.21 -21.94
N THR A 340 19.80 -13.84 -22.44
CA THR A 340 18.61 -14.15 -21.63
C THR A 340 18.97 -15.21 -20.60
N LEU A 341 18.84 -14.89 -19.30
CA LEU A 341 19.03 -15.89 -18.24
C LEU A 341 17.75 -16.63 -17.88
N GLY A 342 16.60 -16.02 -18.11
CA GLY A 342 15.32 -16.63 -17.76
C GLY A 342 14.17 -15.66 -17.69
N VAL A 343 13.03 -16.20 -17.28
CA VAL A 343 11.77 -15.47 -17.10
C VAL A 343 11.36 -15.53 -15.64
N ALA A 344 11.18 -14.35 -15.04
CA ALA A 344 10.74 -14.20 -13.67
C ALA A 344 9.22 -14.02 -13.58
N THR A 345 8.65 -14.62 -12.54
CA THR A 345 7.27 -14.41 -12.09
C THR A 345 7.29 -14.10 -10.59
N VAL A 346 6.97 -12.86 -10.25
CA VAL A 346 6.81 -12.39 -8.87
C VAL A 346 5.41 -12.78 -8.39
N LYS A 347 5.31 -13.47 -7.26
CA LYS A 347 4.05 -13.70 -6.54
C LYS A 347 4.20 -13.16 -5.12
N GLY A 348 3.83 -11.90 -4.95
CA GLY A 348 3.94 -11.18 -3.68
C GLY A 348 2.65 -11.21 -2.87
N GLU A 349 2.77 -11.38 -1.56
CA GLU A 349 1.68 -11.21 -0.61
C GLU A 349 1.61 -9.78 -0.11
N ILE A 350 0.40 -9.22 0.03
CA ILE A 350 0.16 -7.83 0.39
C ILE A 350 -0.70 -7.72 1.65
N ALA A 351 -0.52 -6.63 2.41
CA ALA A 351 -1.23 -6.38 3.67
C ALA A 351 -2.78 -6.24 3.53
#